data_AF-A0A2N1TQT4-F1
#
_entry.id   AF-A0A2N1TQT4-F1
#
_cell.length_a   1.000
_cell.length_b   1.000
_cell.length_c   1.000
_cell.angle_alpha   90.00
_cell.angle_beta   90.00
_cell.angle_gamma   90.00
#
_symmetry.space_group_name_H-M   'P 1'
#
loop_
_entity.id
_entity.type
_entity.pdbx_description
1 polymer ?
#
loop_
_entity_poly.entity_id
_entity_poly.type
_entity_poly.pdbx_seq_one_letter_code
_entity_poly.pdbx_strand_id
1 'polypeptide(L)' 'MGTKEILIALKKLPVNARILIVEKTLKNIRKAAPKKNLESAAEALLEDYESDKELTAFSSIDFESFYEAR' A
#
# COMPACT_ATOMS: atom_id res chain seq x y z
N MET A 1 -15.43 -19.17 -11.79
CA MET A 1 -14.61 -20.21 -11.15
C MET A 1 -14.66 -20.02 -9.64
N GLY A 2 -15.20 -20.99 -8.92
CA GLY A 2 -15.29 -20.96 -7.46
C GLY A 2 -13.97 -21.34 -6.79
N THR A 3 -13.78 -20.93 -5.53
CA THR A 3 -12.61 -21.31 -4.71
C THR A 3 -12.42 -22.83 -4.62
N LYS A 4 -13.51 -23.60 -4.58
CA LYS A 4 -13.49 -25.07 -4.60
C LYS A 4 -12.89 -25.64 -5.89
N GLU A 5 -13.23 -25.07 -7.04
CA GLU A 5 -12.73 -25.52 -8.35
C GLU A 5 -11.24 -25.25 -8.50
N ILE A 6 -10.78 -24.10 -8.01
CA ILE A 6 -9.36 -23.72 -7.96
C ILE A 6 -8.56 -24.71 -7.09
N LEU A 7 -9.07 -25.06 -5.90
CA LEU A 7 -8.43 -26.03 -5.02
C LEU A 7 -8.31 -27.42 -5.66
N ILE A 8 -9.35 -27.87 -6.38
CA ILE A 8 -9.32 -29.13 -7.11
C ILE A 8 -8.29 -29.09 -8.24
N ALA A 9 -8.23 -27.99 -8.99
CA ALA A 9 -7.24 -27.80 -10.05
C ALA A 9 -5.80 -27.80 -9.49
N LEU A 10 -5.55 -27.11 -8.38
CA LEU A 10 -4.24 -27.08 -7.72
C LEU A 10 -3.80 -28.46 -7.24
N LYS A 11 -4.72 -29.29 -6.73
CA LYS A 11 -4.40 -30.65 -6.28
C LYS A 11 -3.95 -31.56 -7.43
N LYS A 12 -4.47 -31.34 -8.64
CA LYS A 12 -4.13 -32.11 -9.85
C LYS A 12 -2.76 -31.75 -10.45
N LEU A 13 -2.14 -30.66 -10.01
CA LEU A 13 -0.83 -30.26 -10.50
C LEU A 13 0.30 -31.13 -9.94
N PRO A 14 1.39 -31.32 -10.69
CA PRO A 14 2.59 -31.97 -10.21
C PRO A 14 3.23 -31.17 -9.06
N VAL A 15 3.96 -31.88 -8.19
CA VAL A 15 4.49 -31.33 -6.92
C VAL A 15 5.32 -30.07 -7.14
N ASN A 16 6.19 -30.06 -8.17
CA ASN A 16 7.01 -28.90 -8.54
C ASN A 16 6.18 -27.65 -8.85
N ALA A 17 5.09 -27.79 -9.61
CA ALA A 17 4.20 -26.69 -9.95
C ALA A 17 3.44 -26.17 -8.72
N ARG A 18 3.03 -27.07 -7.81
CA ARG A 18 2.41 -26.67 -6.54
C ARG A 18 3.37 -25.88 -5.65
N ILE A 19 4.62 -26.32 -5.55
CA ILE A 19 5.68 -25.61 -4.79
C ILE A 19 5.90 -24.21 -5.37
N LEU A 20 6.02 -24.10 -6.70
CA LEU A 20 6.21 -22.80 -7.37
C LEU A 20 5.05 -21.83 -7.09
N ILE A 21 3.80 -22.34 -7.09
CA ILE A 21 2.63 -21.52 -6.78
C ILE A 21 2.70 -21.04 -5.33
N VAL A 22 2.99 -21.93 -4.37
CA VAL A 22 3.14 -21.57 -2.95
C VAL A 22 4.20 -20.48 -2.76
N GLU A 23 5.36 -20.63 -3.41
CA GLU A 23 6.44 -19.65 -3.34
C GLU A 23 6.00 -18.27 -3.86
N LYS A 24 5.38 -18.22 -5.05
CA LYS A 24 4.88 -16.97 -5.63
C LYS A 24 3.81 -16.33 -4.77
N THR A 25 2.90 -17.13 -4.21
CA THR A 25 1.84 -16.65 -3.32
C THR A 25 2.44 -16.04 -2.05
N LEU A 26 3.39 -16.72 -1.40
CA LEU A 26 4.08 -16.19 -0.22
C LEU A 26 4.84 -14.89 -0.53
N LYS A 27 5.53 -14.83 -1.67
CA LYS A 27 6.25 -13.63 -2.11
C LYS A 27 5.29 -12.45 -2.32
N ASN A 28 4.12 -12.69 -2.90
CA ASN A 28 3.11 -11.64 -3.10
C ASN A 28 2.50 -11.17 -1.78
N ILE A 29 2.16 -12.07 -0.85
CA ILE A 29 1.67 -11.72 0.48
C ILE A 29 2.70 -10.85 1.21
N ARG A 30 3.98 -11.26 1.18
CA ARG A 30 5.06 -10.52 1.85
C ARG A 30 5.30 -9.14 1.23
N LYS A 31 5.09 -8.96 -0.07
CA LYS A 31 5.17 -7.64 -0.74
C LYS A 31 3.97 -6.75 -0.45
N ALA A 32 2.78 -7.33 -0.26
CA ALA A 32 1.56 -6.59 0.05
C ALA A 32 1.55 -6.05 1.49
N ALA A 33 2.16 -6.78 2.44
CA ALA A 33 2.22 -6.38 3.84
C ALA A 33 2.85 -4.98 4.09
N PRO A 34 4.06 -4.65 3.60
CA PRO A 34 4.64 -3.33 3.80
C PRO A 34 3.85 -2.22 3.08
N LYS A 35 3.23 -2.52 1.94
CA LYS A 35 2.37 -1.56 1.23
C LYS A 35 1.16 -1.18 2.08
N LYS A 36 0.49 -2.17 2.67
CA LYS A 36 -0.65 -1.95 3.56
C LYS A 36 -0.24 -1.18 4.83
N ASN A 37 0.93 -1.48 5.40
CA ASN A 37 1.42 -0.78 6.58
C ASN A 37 1.74 0.70 6.29
N LEU A 38 2.33 1.01 5.14
CA LEU A 38 2.59 2.38 4.73
C LEU A 38 1.30 3.15 4.45
N GLU A 39 0.33 2.51 3.80
CA GLU A 39 -1.00 3.09 3.55
C GLU A 39 -1.71 3.43 4.87
N SER A 40 -1.77 2.49 5.82
CA SER A 40 -2.37 2.76 7.13
C SER A 40 -1.60 3.82 7.94
N ALA A 41 -0.27 3.87 7.84
CA ALA A 41 0.51 4.91 8.49
C ALA A 41 0.27 6.29 7.86
N ALA A 42 0.12 6.35 6.53
CA ALA A 42 -0.22 7.58 5.82
C ALA A 42 -1.64 8.06 6.13
N GLU A 43 -2.61 7.15 6.20
CA GLU A 43 -3.99 7.46 6.63
C GLU A 43 -4.03 8.00 8.06
N ALA A 44 -3.27 7.39 8.98
CA ALA A 44 -3.18 7.88 10.36
C ALA A 44 -2.55 9.28 10.44
N LEU A 45 -1.50 9.55 9.66
CA LEU A 45 -0.85 10.87 9.62
C LEU A 45 -1.70 11.95 8.94
N LEU A 46 -2.59 11.56 8.00
CA LEU A 46 -3.45 12.50 7.28
C LEU A 46 -4.42 13.22 8.24
N GLU A 47 -5.01 12.49 9.19
CA GLU A 47 -5.94 13.05 10.17
C GLU A 47 -5.28 14.12 11.05
N ASP A 48 -4.05 13.86 11.51
CA ASP A 48 -3.25 14.82 12.27
C ASP A 48 -2.89 16.05 11.41
N TYR A 49 -2.50 15.83 10.15
CA TYR A 49 -2.14 16.91 9.23
C TYR A 49 -3.31 17.84 8.88
N GLU A 50 -4.54 17.31 8.80
CA GLU A 50 -5.75 18.11 8.53
C GLU A 50 -6.22 18.91 9.75
N SER A 51 -6.00 18.39 10.96
CA SER A 51 -6.54 18.96 12.19
C SER A 51 -5.55 19.88 12.92
N ASP A 52 -4.25 19.62 12.80
CA ASP A 52 -3.19 20.41 13.45
C ASP A 52 -2.72 21.57 12.56
N LYS A 53 -3.04 22.79 13.01
CA LYS A 53 -2.65 24.03 12.33
C LYS A 53 -1.15 24.32 12.43
N GLU A 54 -0.43 23.73 13.39
CA GLU A 54 1.02 23.86 13.45
C GLU A 54 1.71 23.07 12.34
N LEU A 55 1.15 21.91 11.95
CA LEU A 55 1.68 21.08 10.85
C LEU A 55 1.50 21.73 9.47
N THR A 56 0.53 22.64 9.33
CA THR A 56 0.24 23.38 8.08
C THR A 56 0.60 24.87 8.14
N ALA A 57 1.25 25.31 9.22
CA ALA A 57 1.58 26.72 9.46
C ALA A 57 2.38 27.34 8.30
N PHE A 58 3.34 26.59 7.75
CA PHE A 58 4.17 27.06 6.64
C PHE A 58 3.48 26.97 5.27
N SER A 59 2.54 26.03 5.07
CA SER A 59 1.75 25.96 3.84
C SER A 59 0.85 27.17 3.64
N SER A 60 0.49 27.84 4.73
CA SER A 60 -0.29 29.08 4.70
C SER A 60 0.57 30.29 4.26
N ILE A 61 1.89 30.22 4.43
CA ILE A 61 2.85 31.27 4.07
C ILE A 61 3.23 31.17 2.58
N ASP A 62 3.20 29.97 1.99
CA ASP A 62 3.49 29.76 0.55
C ASP A 62 2.50 30.47 -0.40
N PHE A 63 1.35 30.93 0.11
CA PHE A 63 0.40 31.75 -0.65
C PHE A 63 0.65 33.26 -0.53
N GLU A 64 1.66 33.70 0.23
CA GLU A 64 2.15 35.08 0.10
C GLU A 64 2.73 35.25 -1.30
N SER A 65 2.20 36.23 -2.02
CA SER A 65 2.55 36.50 -3.41
C SER A 65 4.07 36.60 -3.55
N PHE A 66 4.68 35.57 -4.15
CA PHE A 66 6.09 35.52 -4.50
C PHE A 66 6.42 36.82 -5.25
N TYR A 67 7.11 37.74 -4.57
CA TYR A 67 7.66 38.93 -5.22
C TYR A 67 8.82 38.44 -6.07
N GLU A 68 8.52 38.10 -7.32
CA GLU A 68 9.55 37.89 -8.33
C GLU A 68 10.31 39.21 -8.45
N ALA A 69 11.55 39.24 -7.95
CA ALA A 69 12.42 40.40 -8.06
C ALA A 69 12.70 40.63 -9.55
N ARG A 70 12.09 41.68 -10.12
CA ARG A 70 12.39 42.17 -11.47
C ARG A 70 13.77 42.80 -11.55
#